data_AF-A0A535CL78-F1
#
_entry.id   AF-A0A535CL78-F1
#
_cell.length_a   1.000
_cell.length_b   1.000
_cell.length_c   1.000
_cell.angle_alpha   90.00
_cell.angle_beta   90.00
_cell.angle_gamma   90.00
#
_symmetry.space_group_name_H-M   'P 1'
#
loop_
_entity.id
_entity.type
_entity.pdbx_description
1 polymer ?
#
loop_
_entity_poly.entity_id
_entity_poly.type
_entity_poly.pdbx_seq_one_letter_code
_entity_poly.pdbx_strand_id
1 'polypeptide(L)'
;MLQDILHDSEIYQLIMQEGAEKEHLQRLQDLRQILMSFIQSRFPKLVRFATKQVSVITDVKTLKDLIPKIGLAQTEEEARQLLTDIDKAH
;
A
#
# COMPACT_ATOMS: atom_id res chain seq x y z
N MET A 1 -31.12 -12.45 -24.35
CA MET A 1 -29.84 -12.52 -25.07
C MET A 1 -29.31 -11.12 -25.42
N LEU A 2 -29.12 -10.27 -24.41
CA LEU A 2 -28.52 -8.93 -24.53
C LEU A 2 -27.42 -8.72 -23.45
N GLN A 3 -27.44 -9.54 -22.39
CA GLN A 3 -26.46 -9.52 -21.30
C GLN A 3 -25.13 -10.16 -21.72
N ASP A 4 -25.15 -11.19 -22.58
CA ASP A 4 -23.91 -11.82 -23.09
C ASP A 4 -23.10 -10.91 -24.01
N ILE A 5 -23.75 -10.09 -24.84
CA ILE A 5 -23.07 -9.20 -25.82
C ILE A 5 -22.32 -8.06 -25.11
N LEU A 6 -22.78 -7.65 -23.92
CA LEU A 6 -22.12 -6.61 -23.14
C LEU A 6 -20.90 -7.15 -22.39
N HIS A 7 -20.87 -8.42 -22.01
CA HIS A 7 -19.76 -9.02 -21.25
C HIS A 7 -18.48 -9.18 -22.09
N ASP A 8 -18.64 -9.39 -23.41
CA ASP A 8 -17.54 -9.47 -24.39
C ASP A 8 -17.17 -8.10 -25.00
N SER A 9 -17.89 -7.04 -24.64
CA SER A 9 -17.57 -5.69 -25.10
C SER A 9 -16.31 -5.19 -24.42
N GLU A 10 -15.37 -4.67 -25.22
CA GLU A 10 -14.16 -3.98 -24.74
C GLU A 10 -14.50 -2.89 -23.71
N ILE A 11 -15.68 -2.28 -23.81
CA ILE A 11 -16.17 -1.27 -22.86
C ILE A 11 -16.44 -1.87 -21.47
N TYR A 12 -17.00 -3.09 -21.39
CA TYR A 12 -17.23 -3.74 -20.10
C TYR A 12 -15.92 -4.15 -19.45
N GLN A 13 -14.97 -4.69 -20.22
CA GLN A 13 -13.63 -4.99 -19.73
C GLN A 13 -12.91 -3.72 -19.24
N LEU A 14 -13.02 -2.61 -19.96
CA LEU A 14 -12.46 -1.32 -19.57
C LEU A 14 -13.06 -0.82 -18.26
N ILE A 15 -14.39 -0.86 -18.11
CA ILE A 15 -15.07 -0.44 -16.87
C ILE A 15 -14.66 -1.33 -15.68
N MET A 16 -14.54 -2.65 -15.90
CA MET A 16 -14.07 -3.58 -14.86
C MET A 16 -12.60 -3.33 -14.50
N GLN A 17 -11.74 -3.04 -15.48
CA GLN A 17 -10.34 -2.67 -15.25
C GLN A 17 -10.22 -1.35 -14.49
N GLU A 18 -10.95 -0.31 -14.90
CA GLU A 18 -11.00 0.98 -14.18
C GLU A 18 -11.52 0.80 -12.74
N GLY A 19 -12.52 -0.06 -12.55
CA GLY A 19 -13.05 -0.41 -11.23
C GLY A 19 -12.00 -1.09 -10.35
N ALA A 20 -11.30 -2.08 -10.90
CA ALA A 20 -10.23 -2.80 -10.20
C ALA A 20 -9.03 -1.88 -9.89
N GLU A 21 -8.67 -0.96 -10.79
CA GLU A 21 -7.57 -0.03 -10.60
C GLU A 21 -7.91 1.03 -9.53
N LYS A 22 -9.13 1.57 -9.54
CA LYS A 22 -9.61 2.47 -8.47
C LYS A 22 -9.61 1.79 -7.11
N GLU A 23 -10.09 0.56 -7.04
CA GLU A 23 -10.09 -0.22 -5.80
C GLU A 23 -8.66 -0.51 -5.33
N HIS A 24 -7.76 -0.84 -6.25
CA HIS A 24 -6.35 -1.06 -5.95
C HIS A 24 -5.67 0.21 -5.37
N LEU A 25 -5.89 1.36 -5.99
CA LEU A 25 -5.37 2.66 -5.53
C LEU A 25 -5.95 3.05 -4.16
N GLN A 26 -7.24 2.83 -3.93
CA GLN A 26 -7.88 3.08 -2.64
C GLN A 26 -7.28 2.18 -1.55
N ARG A 27 -7.20 0.86 -1.79
CA ARG A 27 -6.59 -0.07 -0.82
C ARG A 27 -5.13 0.29 -0.52
N LEU A 28 -4.38 0.74 -1.52
CA LEU A 28 -3.02 1.21 -1.34
C LEU A 28 -2.98 2.42 -0.41
N GLN A 29 -3.82 3.44 -0.66
CA GLN A 29 -3.90 4.62 0.19
C GLN A 29 -4.31 4.28 1.64
N ASP A 30 -5.30 3.41 1.83
CA ASP A 30 -5.76 2.98 3.15
C ASP A 30 -4.63 2.32 3.94
N LEU A 31 -3.88 1.40 3.32
CA LEU A 31 -2.76 0.74 3.97
C LEU A 31 -1.62 1.70 4.32
N ARG A 32 -1.34 2.66 3.42
CA ARG A 32 -0.35 3.72 3.70
C ARG A 32 -0.78 4.55 4.91
N GLN A 33 -2.06 4.89 5.01
CA GLN A 33 -2.58 5.66 6.13
C GLN A 33 -2.50 4.89 7.44
N ILE A 34 -2.88 3.61 7.45
CA ILE A 34 -2.76 2.73 8.62
C ILE A 34 -1.31 2.67 9.10
N LEU A 35 -0.38 2.39 8.18
CA LEU A 35 1.05 2.31 8.50
C LEU A 35 1.56 3.64 9.08
N MET A 36 1.19 4.77 8.47
CA MET A 36 1.57 6.09 8.96
C MET A 36 1.00 6.39 10.35
N SER A 37 -0.24 5.96 10.66
CA SER A 37 -0.81 6.09 12.00
C SER A 37 -0.02 5.31 13.05
N PHE A 38 0.41 4.08 12.73
CA PHE A 38 1.29 3.30 13.61
C PHE A 38 2.64 3.99 13.83
N ILE A 39 3.27 4.47 12.77
CA ILE A 39 4.57 5.14 12.83
C ILE A 39 4.47 6.47 13.59
N GLN A 40 3.42 7.26 13.37
CA GLN A 40 3.19 8.49 14.13
C GLN A 40 3.01 8.22 15.63
N SER A 41 2.32 7.13 15.98
CA SER A 41 2.05 6.78 17.38
C SER A 41 3.28 6.19 18.10
N ARG A 42 4.03 5.29 17.44
CA ARG A 42 5.18 4.59 18.04
C ARG A 42 6.52 5.28 17.80
N PHE A 43 6.72 5.85 16.61
CA PHE A 43 8.00 6.35 16.12
C PHE A 43 7.86 7.72 15.44
N PRO A 44 7.43 8.77 16.18
CA PRO A 44 7.11 10.08 15.60
C PRO A 44 8.29 10.73 14.84
N LYS A 45 9.54 10.41 15.20
CA LYS A 45 10.75 10.90 14.52
C LYS A 45 10.93 10.30 13.11
N LEU A 46 10.38 9.11 12.86
CA LEU A 46 10.46 8.45 11.55
C LEU A 46 9.37 8.89 10.58
N VAL A 47 8.37 9.67 11.00
CA VAL A 47 7.23 10.06 10.16
C VAL A 47 7.68 10.63 8.83
N ARG A 48 8.64 11.56 8.83
CA ARG A 48 9.18 12.17 7.61
C ARG A 48 9.87 11.16 6.68
N PHE A 49 10.56 10.19 7.26
CA PHE A 49 11.25 9.13 6.52
C PHE A 49 10.25 8.13 5.95
N ALA A 50 9.35 7.65 6.81
CA ALA A 50 8.27 6.74 6.44
C ALA A 50 7.38 7.30 5.34
N THR A 51 6.97 8.57 5.39
CA THR A 51 6.18 9.17 4.30
C THR A 51 6.87 9.03 2.95
N LYS A 52 8.19 9.24 2.87
CA LYS A 52 8.94 9.08 1.63
C LYS A 52 8.96 7.63 1.18
N GLN A 53 9.33 6.70 2.07
CA GLN A 53 9.40 5.27 1.74
C GLN A 53 8.04 4.73 1.29
N VAL A 54 7.00 5.04 2.05
CA VAL A 54 5.62 4.56 1.83
C VAL A 54 5.01 5.12 0.54
N SER A 55 5.42 6.31 0.11
CA SER A 55 4.97 6.91 -1.15
C SER A 55 5.53 6.20 -2.39
N VAL A 56 6.71 5.60 -2.28
CA VAL A 56 7.38 4.87 -3.38
C VAL A 56 6.81 3.45 -3.53
N ILE A 57 6.32 2.84 -2.44
CA ILE A 57 5.75 1.49 -2.47
C ILE A 57 4.43 1.50 -3.24
N THR A 58 4.41 0.86 -4.41
CA THR A 58 3.21 0.68 -5.25
C THR A 58 2.52 -0.66 -5.04
N ASP A 59 3.19 -1.61 -4.38
CA ASP A 59 2.62 -2.93 -4.09
C ASP A 59 1.87 -2.98 -2.75
N VAL A 60 0.57 -3.23 -2.83
CA VAL A 60 -0.34 -3.48 -1.70
C VAL A 60 0.15 -4.62 -0.80
N LYS A 61 0.76 -5.66 -1.37
CA LYS A 61 1.24 -6.82 -0.62
C LYS A 61 2.41 -6.45 0.30
N THR A 62 3.37 -5.70 -0.23
CA THR A 62 4.52 -5.17 0.51
C THR A 62 4.08 -4.32 1.70
N LEU A 63 3.08 -3.45 1.51
CA LEU A 63 2.51 -2.65 2.59
C LEU A 63 1.81 -3.50 3.66
N LYS A 64 1.03 -4.51 3.25
CA LYS A 64 0.38 -5.45 4.19
C LYS A 64 1.38 -6.23 5.04
N ASP A 65 2.50 -6.65 4.46
CA ASP A 65 3.55 -7.38 5.17
C ASP A 65 4.37 -6.46 6.09
N LEU A 66 4.45 -5.16 5.77
CA LEU A 66 5.21 -4.18 6.54
C LEU A 66 4.49 -3.71 7.80
N ILE A 67 3.17 -3.54 7.76
CA ILE A 67 2.35 -3.12 8.92
C ILE A 67 2.63 -3.97 10.18
N PRO A 68 2.54 -5.32 10.14
CA PRO A 68 2.81 -6.13 11.33
C PRO A 68 4.29 -6.07 11.74
N LYS A 69 5.24 -5.98 10.80
CA LYS A 69 6.68 -5.87 11.11
C LYS A 69 6.99 -4.57 11.84
N ILE A 70 6.43 -3.45 11.42
CA ILE A 70 6.56 -2.16 12.10
C ILE A 70 5.84 -2.15 13.45
N GLY A 71 4.70 -2.83 13.55
CA GLY A 71 3.99 -3.02 14.83
C GLY A 71 4.77 -3.85 15.85
N LEU A 72 5.59 -4.80 15.37
CA LEU A 72 6.45 -5.66 16.20
C LEU A 72 7.81 -5.04 16.51
N ALA A 73 8.25 -4.06 15.73
CA ALA A 73 9.50 -3.36 15.97
C ALA A 73 9.50 -2.73 17.38
N GLN A 74 10.56 -3.00 18.15
CA GLN A 74 10.71 -2.47 19.50
C GLN A 74 11.46 -1.14 19.54
N THR A 75 12.23 -0.85 18.49
CA THR A 75 13.07 0.34 18.43
C THR A 75 12.86 1.13 17.15
N GLU A 76 13.18 2.43 17.22
CA GLU A 76 13.18 3.31 16.07
C GLU A 76 14.14 2.80 14.98
N GLU A 77 15.31 2.29 15.36
CA GLU A 77 16.30 1.82 14.40
C GLU A 77 15.84 0.57 13.65
N GLU A 78 15.17 -0.36 14.35
CA GLU A 78 14.56 -1.54 13.75
C GLU A 78 13.44 -1.16 12.77
N ALA A 79 12.56 -0.24 13.16
CA ALA A 79 11.52 0.28 12.28
C ALA A 79 12.11 0.99 11.05
N ARG A 80 13.22 1.72 11.22
CA ARG A 80 13.95 2.38 10.13
C ARG A 80 14.58 1.40 9.17
N GLN A 81 15.20 0.33 9.67
CA GLN A 81 15.75 -0.74 8.84
C GLN A 81 14.66 -1.43 8.02
N LEU A 82 13.54 -1.79 8.64
CA LEU A 82 12.39 -2.40 7.95
C LEU A 82 11.84 -1.53 6.81
N LEU A 83 11.78 -0.21 7.01
CA LEU A 83 11.38 0.76 5.99
C LEU A 83 12.44 0.93 4.87
N THR A 84 13.72 0.69 5.18
CA THR A 84 14.85 0.84 4.23
C THR A 84 15.05 -0.41 3.39
N ASP A 85 14.89 -1.60 3.97
CA ASP A 85 15.08 -2.86 3.26
C ASP A 85 14.04 -3.08 2.16
N ILE A 86 12.88 -2.42 2.26
CA ILE A 86 11.87 -2.43 1.20
C ILE A 86 12.30 -1.65 -0.04
N ASP A 87 13.05 -0.56 0.14
CA ASP A 87 13.61 0.24 -0.96
C ASP A 87 14.62 -0.56 -1.79
N LYS A 88 15.30 -1.54 -1.16
CA LYS A 88 16.32 -2.38 -1.80
C LYS A 88 15.74 -3.60 -2.53
N ALA A 89 14.46 -3.92 -2.32
CA ALA A 89 13.79 -5.05 -2.95
C ALA A 89 12.98 -4.65 -4.21
N HIS A 90 13.12 -3.41 -4.67
CA HIS A 90 12.61 -2.90 -5.94
C HIS A 90 13.75 -2.55 -6.91
#